data_AF-A0A9N8QI55-F1
#
_entry.id   AF-A0A9N8QI55-F1
#
_cell.length_a   1.000
_cell.length_b   1.000
_cell.length_c   1.000
_cell.angle_alpha   90.00
_cell.angle_beta   90.00
_cell.angle_gamma   90.00
#
_symmetry.space_group_name_H-M   'P 1'
#
loop_
_entity.id
_entity.type
_entity.pdbx_description
1 polymer ?
#
loop_
_entity_poly.entity_id
_entity_poly.type
_entity_poly.pdbx_seq_one_letter_code
_entity_poly.pdbx_strand_id
1 'polypeptide(L)'
;RAVHVARQASLEVIDLFYGSTAGTRVKGDPNPSKFSPDRLRSYYSGCSAGGAQGFGSVQNYPEDFDGVLVGAPAIYFNRVNHGQIHTQGRHRKKVAGAGYFDINLLITSVRDLVLEQCDALDGLKDGVINEAYTCKPDFDPLLCGSTSKWGQDAAACFDSTQLANLKELFQPTMYNSTFIYDRYLPGLDISSDSLTGAAAKAIGWITNAVLQNQTAPGFDGYNDETLEIFQKGQDLNLGGSNVDNPDISAFLNGGKRKLIHYHGLGDLTISPAASIRYHDEVSSAVQGKTSGP
;
A
#
# COMPACT_ATOMS: atom_id res chain seq x y z
N ARG A 1 -1.72 12.57 12.94
CA ARG A 1 -1.61 13.69 13.92
C ARG A 1 -0.34 14.52 13.75
N ALA A 2 0.86 13.92 13.66
CA ALA A 2 2.11 14.69 13.49
C ALA A 2 2.10 15.64 12.28
N VAL A 3 1.55 15.21 11.15
CA VAL A 3 1.36 16.05 9.95
C VAL A 3 0.53 17.30 10.26
N HIS A 4 -0.60 17.15 10.94
CA HIS A 4 -1.44 18.27 11.35
C HIS A 4 -0.70 19.23 12.29
N VAL A 5 0.02 18.72 13.28
CA VAL A 5 0.81 19.56 14.21
C VAL A 5 1.88 20.33 13.46
N ALA A 6 2.64 19.67 12.57
CA ALA A 6 3.64 20.34 11.73
C ALA A 6 2.99 21.41 10.85
N ARG A 7 1.78 21.16 10.33
CA ARG A 7 1.01 22.12 9.55
C ARG A 7 0.60 23.34 10.38
N GLN A 8 0.10 23.16 11.59
CA GLN A 8 -0.27 24.25 12.50
C GLN A 8 0.96 25.06 12.91
N ALA A 9 2.05 24.41 13.31
CA ALA A 9 3.31 25.10 13.62
C ALA A 9 3.84 25.93 12.44
N SER A 10 3.69 25.41 11.21
CA SER A 10 4.04 26.17 10.01
C SER A 10 3.17 27.42 9.80
N LEU A 11 1.88 27.38 10.19
CA LEU A 11 1.03 28.59 10.17
C LEU A 11 1.54 29.63 11.15
N GLU A 12 1.82 29.23 12.39
CA GLU A 12 2.30 30.16 13.43
C GLU A 12 3.59 30.85 13.00
N VAL A 13 4.52 30.13 12.38
CA VAL A 13 5.75 30.73 11.83
C VAL A 13 5.44 31.71 10.71
N ILE A 14 4.55 31.38 9.77
CA ILE A 14 4.17 32.30 8.70
C ILE A 14 3.54 33.58 9.28
N ASP A 15 2.63 33.46 10.23
CA ASP A 15 1.95 34.58 10.85
C ASP A 15 2.92 35.46 11.65
N LEU A 16 3.91 34.88 12.33
CA LEU A 16 4.95 35.62 13.06
C LEU A 16 5.86 36.44 12.14
N PHE A 17 6.27 35.89 10.99
CA PHE A 17 7.24 36.56 10.12
C PHE A 17 6.61 37.49 9.09
N TYR A 18 5.43 37.15 8.59
CA TYR A 18 4.78 37.87 7.50
C TYR A 18 3.49 38.61 7.93
N GLY A 19 3.06 38.42 9.18
CA GLY A 19 1.84 39.00 9.74
C GLY A 19 0.62 38.07 9.57
N SER A 20 -0.38 38.22 10.44
CA SER A 20 -1.58 37.37 10.51
C SER A 20 -2.46 37.39 9.25
N THR A 21 -2.20 38.31 8.32
CA THR A 21 -2.88 38.39 7.01
C THR A 21 -2.08 37.74 5.88
N ALA A 22 -0.77 37.53 6.03
CA ALA A 22 0.07 36.90 5.02
C ALA A 22 -0.19 35.40 4.91
N GLY A 23 -0.67 34.79 5.99
CA GLY A 23 -1.15 33.41 6.02
C GLY A 23 -2.61 33.24 5.62
N THR A 24 -3.28 34.21 4.97
CA THR A 24 -4.74 34.24 4.75
C THR A 24 -5.33 32.92 4.19
N ARG A 25 -5.60 31.97 5.09
CA ARG A 25 -6.87 31.26 5.10
C ARG A 25 -7.86 32.34 5.42
N VAL A 26 -8.76 32.68 4.51
CA VAL A 26 -9.88 33.50 4.94
C VAL A 26 -10.77 32.59 5.79
N LYS A 27 -10.50 32.57 7.10
CA LYS A 27 -11.50 32.23 8.09
C LYS A 27 -12.54 33.35 7.97
N GLY A 28 -13.50 33.16 7.05
CA GLY A 28 -14.43 34.19 6.60
C GLY A 28 -14.35 34.59 5.12
N ASP A 29 -13.79 33.78 4.19
CA ASP A 29 -13.88 34.10 2.75
C ASP A 29 -15.35 34.03 2.36
N PRO A 30 -15.99 35.15 1.97
CA PRO A 30 -17.31 35.03 1.38
C PRO A 30 -17.24 34.35 0.01
N ASN A 31 -16.06 34.22 -0.61
CA ASN A 31 -15.94 33.63 -1.93
C ASN A 31 -14.66 32.80 -2.17
N PRO A 32 -14.61 31.54 -1.67
CA PRO A 32 -13.46 30.63 -1.81
C PRO A 32 -13.07 30.28 -3.25
N SER A 33 -13.92 30.65 -4.23
CA SER A 33 -13.79 30.36 -5.65
C SER A 33 -12.93 31.36 -6.41
N LYS A 34 -12.68 32.57 -5.87
CA LYS A 34 -11.74 33.50 -6.49
C LYS A 34 -10.32 33.09 -6.15
N PHE A 35 -9.53 32.78 -7.17
CA PHE A 35 -8.07 32.78 -7.07
C PHE A 35 -7.63 34.19 -6.65
N SER A 36 -7.36 34.39 -5.36
CA SER A 36 -6.67 35.58 -4.89
C SER A 36 -5.16 35.38 -5.08
N PRO A 37 -4.45 36.32 -5.71
CA PRO A 37 -2.99 36.28 -5.78
C PRO A 37 -2.32 36.32 -4.40
N ASP A 38 -3.06 36.74 -3.36
CA ASP A 38 -2.57 36.87 -1.99
C ASP A 38 -2.81 35.63 -1.12
N ARG A 39 -3.47 34.57 -1.64
CA ARG A 39 -3.76 33.35 -0.86
C ARG A 39 -2.64 32.31 -0.97
N LEU A 40 -1.92 32.07 0.12
CA LEU A 40 -1.01 30.94 0.24
C LEU A 40 -1.75 29.61 0.17
N ARG A 41 -1.21 28.69 -0.63
CA ARG A 41 -1.70 27.30 -0.75
C ARG A 41 -0.80 26.36 0.02
N SER A 42 -1.42 25.32 0.57
CA SER A 42 -0.72 24.27 1.31
C SER A 42 -0.80 22.95 0.58
N TYR A 43 0.33 22.29 0.45
CA TYR A 43 0.45 21.02 -0.27
C TYR A 43 1.10 19.97 0.61
N TYR A 44 0.68 18.72 0.44
CA TYR A 44 1.35 17.55 0.98
C TYR A 44 1.82 16.66 -0.16
N SER A 45 3.03 16.12 -0.04
CA SER A 45 3.54 15.06 -0.91
C SER A 45 4.21 14.00 -0.05
N GLY A 46 3.80 12.75 -0.23
CA GLY A 46 4.39 11.62 0.50
C GLY A 46 4.18 10.31 -0.23
N CYS A 47 5.12 9.37 -0.03
CA CYS A 47 5.06 8.02 -0.59
C CYS A 47 5.22 6.99 0.55
N SER A 48 4.70 5.77 0.39
CA SER A 48 4.79 4.70 1.40
C SER A 48 4.11 5.10 2.73
N ALA A 49 4.84 5.08 3.84
CA ALA A 49 4.37 5.63 5.11
C ALA A 49 3.94 7.10 4.99
N GLY A 50 4.59 7.89 4.13
CA GLY A 50 4.17 9.24 3.79
C GLY A 50 2.82 9.27 3.03
N GLY A 51 2.55 8.29 2.18
CA GLY A 51 1.25 8.17 1.53
C GLY A 51 0.12 7.95 2.56
N ALA A 52 0.35 7.09 3.55
CA ALA A 52 -0.57 6.89 4.68
C ALA A 52 -0.73 8.14 5.53
N GLN A 53 0.34 8.90 5.76
CA GLN A 53 0.29 10.18 6.48
C GLN A 53 -0.55 11.23 5.73
N GLY A 54 -0.38 11.32 4.41
CA GLY A 54 -1.18 12.20 3.55
C GLY A 54 -2.66 11.84 3.58
N PHE A 55 -3.00 10.56 3.41
CA PHE A 55 -4.37 10.08 3.57
C PHE A 55 -4.91 10.28 4.99
N GLY A 56 -4.08 10.10 6.02
CA GLY A 56 -4.44 10.37 7.41
C GLY A 56 -4.84 11.82 7.62
N SER A 57 -4.16 12.78 6.99
CA SER A 57 -4.58 14.18 6.98
C SER A 57 -5.85 14.40 6.15
N VAL A 58 -5.99 13.80 4.97
CA VAL A 58 -7.22 13.89 4.15
C VAL A 58 -8.46 13.43 4.94
N GLN A 59 -8.35 12.30 5.63
CA GLN A 59 -9.46 11.66 6.34
C GLN A 59 -9.81 12.38 7.66
N ASN A 60 -8.81 12.89 8.39
CA ASN A 60 -9.01 13.39 9.77
C ASN A 60 -8.83 14.91 9.92
N TYR A 61 -8.11 15.55 8.99
CA TYR A 61 -7.76 16.97 9.03
C TYR A 61 -7.97 17.59 7.63
N PRO A 62 -9.20 17.57 7.10
CA PRO A 62 -9.50 17.88 5.70
C PRO A 62 -9.14 19.31 5.28
N GLU A 63 -8.83 20.19 6.23
CA GLU A 63 -8.42 21.56 5.98
C GLU A 63 -6.90 21.78 5.99
N ASP A 64 -6.08 20.76 6.27
CA ASP A 64 -4.62 20.95 6.38
C ASP A 64 -3.98 21.40 5.07
N PHE A 65 -4.47 20.88 3.94
CA PHE A 65 -3.87 21.04 2.61
C PHE A 65 -4.93 21.32 1.55
N ASP A 66 -4.59 22.17 0.57
CA ASP A 66 -5.38 22.41 -0.64
C ASP A 66 -5.15 21.33 -1.71
N GLY A 67 -3.96 20.74 -1.71
CA GLY A 67 -3.56 19.68 -2.64
C GLY A 67 -2.75 18.60 -1.93
N VAL A 68 -3.07 17.33 -2.20
CA VAL A 68 -2.39 16.18 -1.60
C VAL A 68 -1.95 15.24 -2.72
N LEU A 69 -0.66 14.92 -2.75
CA LEU A 69 -0.06 13.92 -3.64
C LEU A 69 0.40 12.73 -2.79
N VAL A 70 -0.17 11.55 -3.04
CA VAL A 70 0.13 10.33 -2.27
C VAL A 70 0.54 9.20 -3.21
N GLY A 71 1.72 8.64 -2.93
CA GLY A 71 2.28 7.50 -3.64
C GLY A 71 2.27 6.24 -2.79
N ALA A 72 1.99 5.08 -3.40
CA ALA A 72 2.11 3.75 -2.80
C ALA A 72 1.74 3.72 -1.29
N PRO A 73 0.53 4.17 -0.92
CA PRO A 73 0.26 4.55 0.46
C PRO A 73 0.11 3.32 1.36
N ALA A 74 0.72 3.34 2.55
CA ALA A 74 0.54 2.31 3.57
C ALA A 74 -0.81 2.45 4.34
N ILE A 75 -1.91 2.66 3.61
CA ILE A 75 -3.28 2.63 4.11
C ILE A 75 -3.68 1.21 4.54
N TYR A 76 -4.75 1.09 5.31
CA TYR A 76 -5.10 -0.13 6.04
C TYR A 76 -3.91 -0.63 6.87
N PHE A 77 -3.29 0.26 7.64
CA PHE A 77 -1.94 0.05 8.18
C PHE A 77 -1.76 -1.27 8.93
N ASN A 78 -2.70 -1.64 9.81
CA ASN A 78 -2.61 -2.93 10.50
C ASN A 78 -2.73 -4.11 9.52
N ARG A 79 -3.62 -4.06 8.51
CA ARG A 79 -3.69 -5.07 7.43
C ARG A 79 -2.37 -5.21 6.66
N VAL A 80 -1.76 -4.11 6.22
CA VAL A 80 -0.50 -4.17 5.46
C VAL A 80 0.64 -4.74 6.31
N ASN A 81 0.71 -4.44 7.61
CA ASN A 81 1.74 -5.02 8.48
C ASN A 81 1.61 -6.55 8.58
N HIS A 82 0.40 -7.08 8.81
CA HIS A 82 0.19 -8.54 8.82
C HIS A 82 0.43 -9.17 7.43
N GLY A 83 0.01 -8.51 6.35
CA GLY A 83 0.27 -8.96 4.98
C GLY A 83 1.76 -9.03 4.64
N GLN A 84 2.54 -8.04 5.08
CA GLN A 84 3.99 -8.01 4.91
C GLN A 84 4.68 -9.13 5.68
N ILE A 85 4.27 -9.39 6.92
CA ILE A 85 4.81 -10.50 7.70
C ILE A 85 4.53 -11.83 7.02
N HIS A 86 3.29 -12.05 6.59
CA HIS A 86 2.89 -13.26 5.89
C HIS A 86 3.72 -13.48 4.63
N THR A 87 3.69 -12.51 3.72
CA THR A 87 4.29 -12.65 2.39
C THR A 87 5.82 -12.72 2.47
N GLN A 88 6.46 -11.79 3.19
CA GLN A 88 7.93 -11.78 3.29
C GLN A 88 8.44 -12.92 4.17
N GLY A 89 7.65 -13.36 5.16
CA GLY A 89 7.91 -14.57 5.94
C GLY A 89 8.01 -15.80 5.04
N ARG A 90 7.05 -16.00 4.15
CA ARG A 90 7.06 -17.14 3.20
C ARG A 90 8.14 -17.09 2.13
N HIS A 91 8.85 -15.97 2.00
CA HIS A 91 10.04 -15.84 1.14
C HIS A 91 11.35 -15.80 1.94
N ARG A 92 11.29 -16.07 3.25
CA ARG A 92 12.46 -16.18 4.14
C ARG A 92 12.85 -17.65 4.29
N LYS A 93 14.10 -17.99 3.97
CA LYS A 93 14.62 -19.39 4.01
C LYS A 93 14.30 -20.15 5.30
N LYS A 94 14.39 -19.50 6.47
CA LYS A 94 14.10 -20.13 7.77
C LYS A 94 12.63 -20.48 7.99
N VAL A 95 11.71 -19.78 7.34
CA VAL A 95 10.25 -19.94 7.50
C VAL A 95 9.70 -20.79 6.37
N ALA A 96 10.13 -20.54 5.13
CA ALA A 96 9.65 -21.23 3.94
C ALA A 96 10.14 -22.69 3.81
N GLY A 97 11.28 -23.03 4.41
CA GLY A 97 11.85 -24.38 4.33
C GLY A 97 12.07 -24.81 2.88
N ALA A 98 11.45 -25.93 2.49
CA ALA A 98 11.52 -26.46 1.12
C ALA A 98 10.83 -25.57 0.08
N GLY A 99 9.90 -24.70 0.48
CA GLY A 99 9.27 -23.73 -0.43
C GLY A 99 10.15 -22.52 -0.76
N TYR A 100 11.32 -22.39 -0.12
CA TYR A 100 12.24 -21.30 -0.41
C TYR A 100 12.82 -21.41 -1.82
N PHE A 101 12.79 -20.30 -2.56
CA PHE A 101 13.47 -20.12 -3.84
C PHE A 101 14.32 -18.84 -3.81
N ASP A 102 15.30 -18.74 -4.70
CA ASP A 102 16.09 -17.49 -4.83
C ASP A 102 15.19 -16.39 -5.40
N ILE A 103 15.06 -15.30 -4.65
CA ILE A 103 14.19 -14.20 -5.01
C ILE A 103 14.55 -13.53 -6.36
N ASN A 104 15.80 -13.67 -6.81
CA ASN A 104 16.23 -13.21 -8.14
C ASN A 104 15.47 -13.91 -9.29
N LEU A 105 14.84 -15.06 -9.04
CA LEU A 105 13.95 -15.70 -10.01
C LEU A 105 12.72 -14.83 -10.34
N LEU A 106 12.27 -13.98 -9.41
CA LEU A 106 11.16 -13.05 -9.63
C LEU A 106 11.45 -12.06 -10.76
N ILE A 107 12.71 -11.62 -10.91
CA ILE A 107 13.12 -10.63 -11.92
C ILE A 107 13.75 -11.26 -13.16
N THR A 108 13.79 -12.59 -13.22
CA THR A 108 14.31 -13.37 -14.37
C THR A 108 13.22 -14.28 -14.92
N SER A 109 13.23 -15.57 -14.60
CA SER A 109 12.34 -16.57 -15.21
C SER A 109 10.86 -16.27 -15.00
N VAL A 110 10.48 -15.78 -13.82
CA VAL A 110 9.10 -15.38 -13.51
C VAL A 110 8.71 -14.15 -14.31
N ARG A 111 9.51 -13.08 -14.28
CA ARG A 111 9.23 -11.85 -15.04
C ARG A 111 9.11 -12.11 -16.53
N ASP A 112 10.03 -12.88 -17.11
CA ASP A 112 10.02 -13.20 -18.55
C ASP A 112 8.76 -13.99 -18.93
N LEU A 113 8.37 -14.98 -18.14
CA LEU A 113 7.13 -15.73 -18.35
C LEU A 113 5.90 -14.81 -18.27
N VAL A 114 5.86 -13.95 -17.24
CA VAL A 114 4.74 -13.05 -17.01
C VAL A 114 4.61 -12.04 -18.16
N LEU A 115 5.72 -11.48 -18.64
CA LEU A 115 5.72 -10.60 -19.82
C LEU A 115 5.21 -11.34 -21.07
N GLU A 116 5.60 -12.60 -21.28
CA GLU A 116 5.09 -13.40 -22.41
C GLU A 116 3.57 -13.60 -22.37
N GLN A 117 2.96 -13.57 -21.18
CA GLN A 117 1.53 -13.79 -21.01
C GLN A 117 0.71 -12.50 -20.87
N CYS A 118 1.31 -11.43 -20.34
CA CYS A 118 0.59 -10.23 -19.90
C CYS A 118 0.91 -8.94 -20.67
N ASP A 119 2.11 -8.80 -21.26
CA ASP A 119 2.60 -7.54 -21.86
C ASP A 119 1.61 -7.03 -22.93
N ALA A 120 1.28 -7.88 -23.90
CA ALA A 120 0.39 -7.52 -25.01
C ALA A 120 -1.10 -7.39 -24.68
N LEU A 121 -1.52 -7.51 -23.40
CA LEU A 121 -2.94 -7.43 -23.03
C LEU A 121 -3.54 -6.05 -23.24
N ASP A 122 -2.73 -4.99 -23.19
CA ASP A 122 -3.15 -3.61 -23.49
C ASP A 122 -3.05 -3.26 -24.99
N GLY A 123 -2.61 -4.21 -25.82
CA GLY A 123 -2.41 -4.03 -27.26
C GLY A 123 -1.01 -3.55 -27.67
N LEU A 124 -0.08 -3.37 -26.72
CA LEU A 124 1.30 -3.00 -26.96
C LEU A 124 2.25 -4.04 -26.36
N LYS A 125 3.36 -4.33 -27.04
CA LYS A 125 4.42 -5.22 -26.54
C LYS A 125 5.66 -4.40 -26.29
N ASP A 126 5.75 -3.79 -25.12
CA ASP A 126 6.82 -2.84 -24.76
C ASP A 126 7.56 -3.21 -23.46
N GLY A 127 7.23 -4.36 -22.87
CA GLY A 127 7.83 -4.82 -21.62
C GLY A 127 7.18 -4.20 -20.38
N VAL A 128 5.99 -3.59 -20.52
CA VAL A 128 5.20 -3.00 -19.44
C VAL A 128 3.87 -3.72 -19.34
N ILE A 129 3.44 -4.05 -18.13
CA ILE A 129 2.16 -4.71 -17.89
C ILE A 129 1.15 -3.68 -17.39
N ASN A 130 0.44 -3.01 -18.30
CA ASN A 130 -0.61 -2.05 -17.89
C ASN A 130 -1.84 -2.77 -17.32
N GLU A 131 -2.15 -3.97 -17.82
CA GLU A 131 -3.27 -4.81 -17.38
C GLU A 131 -2.92 -5.73 -16.19
N ALA A 132 -2.08 -5.26 -15.26
CA ALA A 132 -1.56 -6.09 -14.16
C ALA A 132 -2.67 -6.57 -13.19
N TYR A 133 -3.76 -5.81 -13.04
CA TYR A 133 -4.87 -6.23 -12.19
C TYR A 133 -5.66 -7.39 -12.81
N THR A 134 -5.86 -7.39 -14.13
CA THR A 134 -6.66 -8.39 -14.83
C THR A 134 -5.82 -9.60 -15.25
N CYS A 135 -4.51 -9.43 -15.44
CA CYS A 135 -3.63 -10.54 -15.79
C CYS A 135 -3.56 -11.60 -14.68
N LYS A 136 -3.72 -12.87 -15.09
CA LYS A 136 -3.60 -14.05 -14.22
C LYS A 136 -2.59 -15.01 -14.86
N PRO A 137 -1.29 -14.79 -14.64
CA PRO A 137 -0.27 -15.63 -15.25
C PRO A 137 -0.42 -17.09 -14.81
N ASP A 138 -0.26 -18.00 -15.76
CA ASP A 138 -0.03 -19.42 -15.50
C ASP A 138 1.47 -19.65 -15.23
N PHE A 139 1.78 -20.13 -14.02
CA PHE A 139 3.15 -20.42 -13.61
C PHE A 139 3.55 -21.88 -13.83
N ASP A 140 2.65 -22.77 -14.28
CA ASP A 140 2.97 -24.19 -14.55
C ASP A 140 4.15 -24.42 -15.51
N PRO A 141 4.40 -23.55 -16.51
CA PRO A 141 5.62 -23.63 -17.31
C PRO A 141 6.91 -23.60 -16.47
N LEU A 142 6.93 -22.97 -15.29
CA LEU A 142 8.12 -22.93 -14.43
C LEU A 142 8.38 -24.23 -13.67
N LEU A 143 7.48 -25.22 -13.70
CA LEU A 143 7.69 -26.48 -13.00
C LEU A 143 8.89 -27.24 -13.59
N CYS A 144 9.85 -27.62 -12.73
CA CYS A 144 10.99 -28.43 -13.15
C CYS A 144 10.52 -29.76 -13.77
N GLY A 145 11.04 -30.08 -14.96
CA GLY A 145 10.64 -31.25 -15.74
C GLY A 145 9.44 -31.03 -16.65
N SER A 146 8.87 -29.82 -16.70
CA SER A 146 7.86 -29.49 -17.71
C SER A 146 8.48 -29.40 -19.12
N THR A 147 7.63 -29.44 -20.15
CA THR A 147 8.06 -29.34 -21.56
C THR A 147 8.40 -27.92 -21.99
N SER A 148 8.23 -26.93 -21.12
CA SER A 148 8.53 -25.52 -21.41
C SER A 148 10.04 -25.25 -21.40
N LYS A 149 10.50 -24.14 -21.99
CA LYS A 149 11.92 -23.76 -21.94
C LYS A 149 12.41 -23.46 -20.51
N TRP A 150 11.53 -22.98 -19.64
CA TRP A 150 11.85 -22.68 -18.25
C TRP A 150 11.93 -23.95 -17.40
N GLY A 151 11.00 -24.89 -17.59
CA GLY A 151 10.98 -26.16 -16.85
C GLY A 151 12.13 -27.11 -17.19
N GLN A 152 12.75 -26.93 -18.36
CA GLN A 152 13.95 -27.65 -18.79
C GLN A 152 15.25 -27.02 -18.28
N ASP A 153 15.21 -25.79 -17.77
CA ASP A 153 16.37 -25.09 -17.24
C ASP A 153 16.37 -25.12 -15.71
N ALA A 154 17.30 -25.87 -15.14
CA ALA A 154 17.46 -26.04 -13.69
C ALA A 154 17.78 -24.71 -12.96
N ALA A 155 18.25 -23.68 -13.67
CA ALA A 155 18.48 -22.35 -13.10
C ALA A 155 17.24 -21.44 -13.16
N ALA A 156 16.19 -21.83 -13.89
CA ALA A 156 14.98 -21.04 -14.10
C ALA A 156 13.72 -21.67 -13.49
N CYS A 157 13.73 -22.98 -13.27
CA CYS A 157 12.57 -23.74 -12.82
C CYS A 157 12.42 -23.80 -11.29
N PHE A 158 11.22 -24.18 -10.87
CA PHE A 158 10.79 -24.33 -9.49
C PHE A 158 10.33 -25.76 -9.28
N ASP A 159 10.71 -26.38 -8.15
CA ASP A 159 10.04 -27.62 -7.74
C ASP A 159 8.58 -27.36 -7.34
N SER A 160 7.80 -28.41 -7.10
CA SER A 160 6.37 -28.27 -6.79
C SER A 160 6.09 -27.42 -5.55
N THR A 161 6.96 -27.46 -4.54
CA THR A 161 6.80 -26.70 -3.28
C THR A 161 7.16 -25.24 -3.49
N GLN A 162 8.26 -24.98 -4.20
CA GLN A 162 8.69 -23.63 -4.57
C GLN A 162 7.65 -22.96 -5.49
N LEU A 163 7.10 -23.71 -6.44
CA LEU A 163 6.08 -23.21 -7.36
C LEU A 163 4.77 -22.88 -6.64
N ALA A 164 4.37 -23.69 -5.66
CA ALA A 164 3.21 -23.40 -4.82
C ALA A 164 3.43 -22.10 -4.02
N ASN A 165 4.62 -21.90 -3.46
CA ASN A 165 4.99 -20.67 -2.75
C ASN A 165 5.00 -19.44 -3.69
N LEU A 166 5.53 -19.57 -4.91
CA LEU A 166 5.47 -18.51 -5.92
C LEU A 166 4.02 -18.12 -6.26
N LYS A 167 3.14 -19.09 -6.50
CA LYS A 167 1.73 -18.85 -6.80
C LYS A 167 1.03 -18.08 -5.68
N GLU A 168 1.40 -18.38 -4.45
CA GLU A 168 0.84 -17.75 -3.26
C GLU A 168 1.15 -16.26 -3.16
N LEU A 169 2.31 -15.79 -3.62
CA LEU A 169 2.67 -14.37 -3.67
C LEU A 169 1.60 -13.51 -4.39
N PHE A 170 0.93 -14.10 -5.38
CA PHE A 170 -0.11 -13.46 -6.17
C PHE A 170 -1.53 -13.78 -5.70
N GLN A 171 -1.68 -14.34 -4.49
CA GLN A 171 -2.97 -14.56 -3.82
C GLN A 171 -3.17 -13.56 -2.66
N PRO A 172 -4.41 -13.28 -2.26
CA PRO A 172 -4.69 -12.50 -1.06
C PRO A 172 -4.13 -13.19 0.19
N THR A 173 -3.67 -12.41 1.16
CA THR A 173 -3.32 -12.95 2.47
C THR A 173 -4.60 -13.33 3.23
N MET A 174 -4.70 -14.59 3.63
CA MET A 174 -5.84 -15.15 4.35
C MET A 174 -5.39 -15.84 5.64
N TYR A 175 -6.06 -15.59 6.76
CA TYR A 175 -5.90 -16.33 8.02
C TYR A 175 -7.21 -17.00 8.41
N ASN A 176 -7.24 -18.34 8.53
CA ASN A 176 -8.44 -19.11 8.86
C ASN A 176 -9.66 -18.74 7.99
N SER A 177 -9.45 -18.57 6.68
CA SER A 177 -10.44 -18.08 5.70
C SER A 177 -10.91 -16.62 5.87
N THR A 178 -10.32 -15.87 6.79
CA THR A 178 -10.52 -14.42 6.93
C THR A 178 -9.54 -13.66 6.06
N PHE A 179 -10.07 -12.71 5.28
CA PHE A 179 -9.26 -11.80 4.48
C PHE A 179 -8.47 -10.82 5.36
N ILE A 180 -7.14 -10.80 5.16
CA ILE A 180 -6.22 -9.91 5.87
C ILE A 180 -5.79 -8.77 4.95
N TYR A 181 -5.15 -9.08 3.81
CA TYR A 181 -4.55 -8.09 2.95
C TYR A 181 -4.54 -8.51 1.47
N ASP A 182 -4.51 -7.51 0.59
CA ASP A 182 -4.64 -7.67 -0.85
C ASP A 182 -3.42 -8.37 -1.47
N ARG A 183 -3.66 -9.14 -2.54
CA ARG A 183 -2.62 -9.82 -3.32
C ARG A 183 -1.65 -8.84 -3.96
N TYR A 184 -0.43 -9.28 -4.25
CA TYR A 184 0.45 -8.53 -5.16
C TYR A 184 0.03 -8.72 -6.62
N LEU A 185 0.36 -7.75 -7.46
CA LEU A 185 0.09 -7.81 -8.89
C LEU A 185 1.31 -8.37 -9.65
N PRO A 186 1.10 -9.11 -10.75
CA PRO A 186 2.18 -9.60 -11.59
C PRO A 186 2.80 -8.50 -12.47
N GLY A 187 2.96 -7.28 -11.95
CA GLY A 187 3.66 -6.20 -12.67
C GLY A 187 5.19 -6.33 -12.63
N LEU A 188 5.71 -7.03 -11.61
CA LEU A 188 7.12 -7.36 -11.34
C LEU A 188 8.16 -6.37 -11.92
N ASP A 189 8.62 -5.46 -11.06
CA ASP A 189 9.67 -4.49 -11.38
C ASP A 189 11.03 -5.17 -11.62
N ILE A 190 12.05 -4.41 -12.00
CA ILE A 190 13.43 -4.90 -12.26
C ILE A 190 14.23 -5.23 -11.00
N SER A 191 13.63 -5.06 -9.81
CA SER A 191 14.22 -5.42 -8.52
C SER A 191 13.20 -6.15 -7.65
N SER A 192 13.66 -7.20 -6.97
CA SER A 192 12.90 -7.92 -5.97
C SER A 192 13.18 -7.46 -4.53
N ASP A 193 14.02 -6.44 -4.34
CA ASP A 193 14.43 -5.96 -3.01
C ASP A 193 13.24 -5.47 -2.18
N SER A 194 12.21 -4.98 -2.86
CA SER A 194 10.95 -4.50 -2.28
C SER A 194 10.16 -5.58 -1.53
N LEU A 195 10.41 -6.87 -1.79
CA LEU A 195 9.82 -7.99 -1.05
C LEU A 195 10.58 -8.30 0.26
N THR A 196 11.57 -7.50 0.64
CA THR A 196 12.36 -7.72 1.86
C THR A 196 12.32 -6.51 2.81
N GLY A 197 12.65 -6.73 4.08
CA GLY A 197 12.87 -5.68 5.08
C GLY A 197 11.62 -5.05 5.72
N ALA A 198 10.45 -5.10 5.10
CA ALA A 198 9.22 -4.50 5.66
C ALA A 198 8.67 -5.32 6.84
N ALA A 199 8.73 -6.65 6.78
CA ALA A 199 8.24 -7.52 7.84
C ALA A 199 8.91 -7.25 9.20
N ALA A 200 10.20 -6.90 9.24
CA ALA A 200 10.86 -6.58 10.50
C ALA A 200 10.26 -5.33 11.19
N LYS A 201 9.87 -4.33 10.40
CA LYS A 201 9.18 -3.13 10.91
C LYS A 201 7.76 -3.45 11.37
N ALA A 202 7.06 -4.32 10.63
CA ALA A 202 5.74 -4.79 10.97
C ALA A 202 5.70 -5.58 12.29
N ILE A 203 6.66 -6.50 12.47
CA ILE A 203 6.84 -7.22 13.74
C ILE A 203 7.10 -6.22 14.87
N GLY A 204 7.97 -5.23 14.63
CA GLY A 204 8.23 -4.15 15.58
C GLY A 204 6.97 -3.36 15.97
N TRP A 205 6.08 -3.06 15.01
CA TRP A 205 4.79 -2.43 15.28
C TRP A 205 3.90 -3.32 16.15
N ILE A 206 3.77 -4.60 15.79
CA ILE A 206 2.91 -5.55 16.51
C ILE A 206 3.41 -5.74 17.95
N THR A 207 4.70 -6.00 18.13
CA THR A 207 5.27 -6.22 19.47
C THR A 207 5.18 -4.98 20.36
N ASN A 208 5.54 -3.79 19.84
CA ASN A 208 5.62 -2.58 20.64
C ASN A 208 4.28 -1.86 20.81
N ALA A 209 3.44 -1.81 19.78
CA ALA A 209 2.22 -1.02 19.78
C ALA A 209 0.97 -1.87 20.09
N VAL A 210 0.80 -3.00 19.40
CA VAL A 210 -0.39 -3.85 19.56
C VAL A 210 -0.30 -4.72 20.82
N LEU A 211 0.85 -5.36 21.03
CA LEU A 211 1.11 -6.22 22.17
C LEU A 211 1.68 -5.47 23.38
N GLN A 212 2.13 -4.22 23.19
CA GLN A 212 2.64 -3.35 24.25
C GLN A 212 3.73 -4.01 25.11
N ASN A 213 4.55 -4.86 24.48
CA ASN A 213 5.56 -5.69 25.13
C ASN A 213 5.05 -6.65 26.24
N GLN A 214 3.74 -6.85 26.38
CA GLN A 214 3.16 -7.74 27.40
C GLN A 214 3.45 -9.23 27.13
N THR A 215 3.71 -9.58 25.88
CA THR A 215 4.06 -10.93 25.41
C THR A 215 5.47 -11.00 24.81
N ALA A 216 6.31 -9.96 25.00
CA ALA A 216 7.58 -9.79 24.29
C ALA A 216 8.71 -10.78 24.63
N PRO A 217 8.79 -11.47 25.80
CA PRO A 217 9.81 -12.49 25.96
C PRO A 217 9.44 -13.71 25.12
N GLY A 218 9.89 -13.75 23.86
CA GLY A 218 9.81 -14.93 22.99
C GLY A 218 8.82 -14.86 21.83
N PHE A 219 8.13 -13.74 21.60
CA PHE A 219 7.26 -13.59 20.42
C PHE A 219 8.07 -13.66 19.12
N ASP A 220 7.84 -14.71 18.34
CA ASP A 220 8.35 -14.85 16.98
C ASP A 220 7.30 -14.35 15.99
N GLY A 221 7.47 -13.11 15.54
CA GLY A 221 6.54 -12.47 14.62
C GLY A 221 6.41 -13.15 13.25
N TYR A 222 7.15 -14.21 12.92
CA TYR A 222 6.87 -15.02 11.72
C TYR A 222 6.01 -16.26 12.00
N ASN A 223 5.96 -16.72 13.24
CA ASN A 223 5.33 -17.99 13.63
C ASN A 223 4.17 -17.81 14.62
N ASP A 224 4.15 -16.72 15.38
CA ASP A 224 3.21 -16.47 16.47
C ASP A 224 2.08 -15.48 16.07
N GLU A 225 2.04 -15.06 14.80
CA GLU A 225 0.97 -14.21 14.29
C GLU A 225 -0.38 -14.95 14.29
N THR A 226 -1.42 -14.30 14.83
CA THR A 226 -2.77 -14.88 14.89
C THR A 226 -3.85 -13.90 14.43
N LEU A 227 -5.04 -14.44 14.16
CA LEU A 227 -6.20 -13.62 13.83
C LEU A 227 -6.61 -12.71 15.01
N GLU A 228 -6.41 -13.15 16.25
CA GLU A 228 -6.68 -12.35 17.45
C GLU A 228 -5.74 -11.16 17.56
N ILE A 229 -4.44 -11.33 17.26
CA ILE A 229 -3.46 -10.23 17.24
C ILE A 229 -3.83 -9.22 16.16
N PHE A 230 -4.17 -9.73 14.96
CA PHE A 230 -4.67 -8.90 13.87
C PHE A 230 -5.89 -8.08 14.26
N GLN A 231 -6.91 -8.72 14.82
CA GLN A 231 -8.14 -8.04 15.22
C GLN A 231 -7.87 -7.01 16.33
N LYS A 232 -7.01 -7.35 17.31
CA LYS A 232 -6.58 -6.41 18.35
C LYS A 232 -5.94 -5.16 17.75
N GLY A 233 -5.05 -5.31 16.76
CA GLY A 233 -4.43 -4.18 16.06
C GLY A 233 -5.45 -3.30 15.35
N GLN A 234 -6.39 -3.93 14.63
CA GLN A 234 -7.50 -3.25 13.94
C GLN A 234 -8.37 -2.45 14.91
N ASP A 235 -8.75 -3.05 16.04
CA ASP A 235 -9.64 -2.45 17.05
C ASP A 235 -8.96 -1.33 17.84
N LEU A 236 -7.68 -1.51 18.21
CA LEU A 236 -6.92 -0.49 18.91
C LEU A 236 -6.74 0.77 18.06
N ASN A 237 -6.54 0.60 16.74
CA ASN A 237 -6.38 1.68 15.77
C ASN A 237 -5.54 2.85 16.32
N LEU A 238 -4.37 2.53 16.87
CA LEU A 238 -3.62 3.47 17.72
C LEU A 238 -3.32 4.76 16.98
N GLY A 239 -3.89 5.86 17.48
CA GLY A 239 -3.73 7.19 16.87
C GLY A 239 -4.41 7.37 15.50
N GLY A 240 -5.33 6.48 15.12
CA GLY A 240 -5.96 6.43 13.80
C GLY A 240 -5.05 5.79 12.75
N SER A 241 -4.21 4.84 13.14
CA SER A 241 -3.19 4.24 12.27
C SER A 241 -3.78 3.50 11.07
N ASN A 242 -5.00 2.95 11.14
CA ASN A 242 -5.56 2.18 10.04
C ASN A 242 -5.64 2.99 8.74
N VAL A 243 -5.97 4.28 8.82
CA VAL A 243 -6.11 5.18 7.65
C VAL A 243 -7.00 4.55 6.57
N ASP A 244 -8.15 4.03 6.98
CA ASP A 244 -9.05 3.22 6.17
C ASP A 244 -10.45 3.84 6.02
N ASN A 245 -10.65 5.10 6.42
CA ASN A 245 -11.91 5.81 6.18
C ASN A 245 -12.02 6.21 4.69
N PRO A 246 -12.98 5.66 3.93
CA PRO A 246 -13.12 6.00 2.51
C PRO A 246 -13.90 7.31 2.28
N ASP A 247 -14.62 7.82 3.28
CA ASP A 247 -15.35 9.08 3.12
C ASP A 247 -14.43 10.29 3.26
N ILE A 248 -13.95 10.77 2.13
CA ILE A 248 -13.10 11.96 2.02
C ILE A 248 -13.88 13.20 1.53
N SER A 249 -15.22 13.18 1.60
CA SER A 249 -16.07 14.26 1.07
C SER A 249 -15.74 15.62 1.69
N ALA A 250 -15.44 15.63 2.99
CA ALA A 250 -15.05 16.84 3.73
C ALA A 250 -13.74 17.46 3.19
N PHE A 251 -12.78 16.64 2.79
CA PHE A 251 -11.56 17.10 2.15
C PHE A 251 -11.87 17.71 0.79
N LEU A 252 -12.56 16.96 -0.09
CA LEU A 252 -12.87 17.40 -1.45
C LEU A 252 -13.59 18.76 -1.47
N ASN A 253 -14.44 19.04 -0.47
CA ASN A 253 -15.07 20.36 -0.24
C ASN A 253 -15.68 20.95 -1.52
N GLY A 254 -16.59 20.18 -2.14
CA GLY A 254 -17.24 20.57 -3.40
C GLY A 254 -16.25 20.78 -4.56
N GLY A 255 -15.11 20.10 -4.55
CA GLY A 255 -14.08 20.17 -5.59
C GLY A 255 -13.02 21.25 -5.38
N LYS A 256 -13.03 21.99 -4.26
CA LYS A 256 -12.05 23.05 -3.96
C LYS A 256 -10.66 22.54 -3.63
N ARG A 257 -10.53 21.29 -3.15
CA ARG A 257 -9.25 20.64 -2.83
C ARG A 257 -9.05 19.42 -3.70
N LYS A 258 -7.79 19.07 -3.97
CA LYS A 258 -7.43 18.01 -4.92
C LYS A 258 -6.56 16.95 -4.26
N LEU A 259 -6.84 15.70 -4.58
CA LEU A 259 -6.04 14.54 -4.21
C LEU A 259 -5.55 13.89 -5.51
N ILE A 260 -4.26 13.63 -5.61
CA ILE A 260 -3.66 12.78 -6.64
C ILE A 260 -3.07 11.57 -5.92
N HIS A 261 -3.50 10.38 -6.32
CA HIS A 261 -3.04 9.11 -5.78
C HIS A 261 -2.41 8.30 -6.91
N TYR A 262 -1.18 7.81 -6.68
CA TYR A 262 -0.49 6.92 -7.61
C TYR A 262 0.08 5.70 -6.87
N HIS A 263 0.28 4.61 -7.62
CA HIS A 263 0.91 3.39 -7.12
C HIS A 263 1.57 2.66 -8.29
N GLY A 264 2.83 2.25 -8.17
CA GLY A 264 3.49 1.44 -9.19
C GLY A 264 2.93 0.01 -9.20
N LEU A 265 2.56 -0.51 -10.37
CA LEU A 265 1.92 -1.84 -10.49
C LEU A 265 2.87 -3.02 -10.17
N GLY A 266 4.19 -2.78 -10.13
CA GLY A 266 5.22 -3.76 -9.74
C GLY A 266 5.65 -3.68 -8.27
N ASP A 267 4.97 -2.91 -7.42
CA ASP A 267 5.32 -2.77 -6.00
C ASP A 267 5.09 -4.10 -5.24
N LEU A 268 6.17 -4.63 -4.63
CA LEU A 268 6.15 -5.83 -3.78
C LEU A 268 6.32 -5.53 -2.29
N THR A 269 6.36 -4.25 -1.90
CA THR A 269 6.36 -3.79 -0.50
C THR A 269 4.94 -3.51 -0.01
N ILE A 270 4.14 -2.81 -0.81
CA ILE A 270 2.74 -2.47 -0.53
C ILE A 270 1.94 -2.89 -1.75
N SER A 271 0.86 -3.65 -1.57
CA SER A 271 0.09 -4.14 -2.71
C SER A 271 -0.60 -2.98 -3.46
N PRO A 272 -0.41 -2.88 -4.79
CA PRO A 272 -1.18 -1.94 -5.62
C PRO A 272 -2.68 -2.25 -5.61
N ALA A 273 -3.06 -3.51 -5.42
CA ALA A 273 -4.47 -3.91 -5.32
C ALA A 273 -5.18 -3.29 -4.11
N ALA A 274 -4.46 -3.03 -3.00
CA ALA A 274 -5.02 -2.30 -1.86
C ALA A 274 -5.37 -0.84 -2.22
N SER A 275 -4.58 -0.21 -3.08
CA SER A 275 -4.87 1.13 -3.59
C SER A 275 -6.07 1.15 -4.54
N ILE A 276 -6.22 0.13 -5.39
CA ILE A 276 -7.40 -0.05 -6.25
C ILE A 276 -8.65 -0.24 -5.40
N ARG A 277 -8.62 -1.14 -4.39
CA ARG A 277 -9.74 -1.31 -3.46
C ARG A 277 -10.12 0.00 -2.79
N TYR A 278 -9.14 0.72 -2.24
CA TYR A 278 -9.42 1.98 -1.54
C TYR A 278 -10.02 3.04 -2.46
N HIS A 279 -9.56 3.11 -3.71
CA HIS A 279 -10.19 3.96 -4.73
C HIS A 279 -11.67 3.63 -4.91
N ASP A 280 -12.01 2.35 -5.03
CA ASP A 280 -13.40 1.91 -5.24
C ASP A 280 -14.28 2.17 -4.00
N GLU A 281 -13.74 1.97 -2.81
CA GLU A 281 -14.39 2.33 -1.54
C GLU A 281 -14.65 3.83 -1.44
N VAL A 282 -13.65 4.67 -1.76
CA VAL A 282 -13.78 6.14 -1.78
C VAL A 282 -14.82 6.57 -2.80
N SER A 283 -14.77 6.03 -4.02
CA SER A 283 -15.72 6.33 -5.08
C SER A 283 -17.15 6.02 -4.61
N SER A 284 -17.36 4.85 -4.01
CA SER A 284 -18.66 4.44 -3.47
C SER A 284 -19.14 5.36 -2.33
N ALA A 285 -18.26 5.68 -1.38
CA ALA A 285 -18.58 6.51 -0.22
C ALA A 285 -18.90 7.97 -0.58
N VAL A 286 -18.16 8.55 -1.54
CA VAL A 286 -18.36 9.93 -1.99
C VAL A 286 -19.54 10.03 -2.95
N GLN A 287 -19.67 9.12 -3.92
CA GLN A 287 -20.78 9.16 -4.88
C GLN A 287 -22.13 9.00 -4.18
N GLY A 288 -22.23 8.07 -3.22
CA GLY A 288 -23.44 7.85 -2.43
C GLY A 288 -23.93 9.08 -1.65
N LYS A 289 -23.07 10.10 -1.45
CA LYS A 289 -23.42 11.38 -0.83
C LYS A 289 -23.70 12.50 -1.83
N THR A 290 -23.21 12.39 -3.07
CA THR A 290 -23.57 13.30 -4.16
C THR A 290 -24.90 12.94 -4.81
N SER A 291 -25.37 11.71 -4.62
CA SER A 291 -26.53 11.13 -5.30
C SER A 291 -27.81 11.04 -4.44
N GLY A 292 -28.04 11.95 -3.49
CA GLY A 292 -29.38 12.03 -2.90
C GLY A 292 -29.68 13.30 -2.09
N PRO A 293 -30.98 13.54 -1.83
CA PRO A 293 -32.11 13.54 -2.77
C PRO A 293 -32.18 14.80 -3.64
#